data_AF-A0A1G2FC74-F1
#
_entry.id   AF-A0A1G2FC74-F1
#
_cell.length_a   1.000
_cell.length_b   1.000
_cell.length_c   1.000
_cell.angle_alpha   90.00
_cell.angle_beta   90.00
_cell.angle_gamma   90.00
#
_symmetry.space_group_name_H-M   'P 1'
#
loop_
_entity.id
_entity.type
_entity.pdbx_description
1 polymer ?
#
loop_
_entity_poly.entity_id
_entity_poly.type
_entity_poly.pdbx_seq_one_letter_code
_entity_poly.pdbx_strand_id
1 'polypeptide(L)'
;MKKQKGQALLEILLAFSVSILVLSAIVIAVAGSLSNAQYTKNQSLANSYAQEGMAVVRQIRDSNWKDFSLALSDVYYCLGPSNVLADYDGLECRNIDNVGIFTRKATFKQESSDCGSGGSKGTMVNIIVSWSDSKCPITDNIYCHNVNLISCFSNLDQRKEP
;
A
#
# COMPACT_ATOMS: atom_id res chain seq x y z
N MET A 1 -13.08 -65.37 -11.83
CA MET A 1 -13.85 -64.14 -12.09
C MET A 1 -13.69 -63.73 -13.54
N LYS A 2 -14.76 -63.71 -14.34
CA LYS A 2 -14.72 -63.29 -15.75
C LYS A 2 -14.64 -61.75 -15.83
N LYS A 3 -13.52 -61.19 -16.29
CA LYS A 3 -13.41 -59.74 -16.57
C LYS A 3 -14.23 -59.41 -17.83
N GLN A 4 -15.28 -58.59 -17.68
CA GLN A 4 -16.03 -58.08 -18.83
C GLN A 4 -15.26 -56.89 -19.44
N LYS A 5 -14.84 -57.03 -20.71
CA LYS A 5 -13.96 -56.07 -21.40
C LYS A 5 -14.53 -54.63 -21.48
N GLY A 6 -15.86 -54.45 -21.40
CA GLY A 6 -16.49 -53.13 -21.36
C GLY A 6 -16.43 -52.41 -20.00
N GLN A 7 -16.34 -53.17 -18.90
CA GLN A 7 -16.28 -52.61 -17.54
C GLN A 7 -14.93 -51.92 -17.27
N ALA A 8 -13.83 -52.47 -17.82
CA ALA A 8 -12.49 -51.89 -17.65
C ALA A 8 -12.33 -50.52 -18.31
N LEU A 9 -12.98 -50.30 -19.46
CA LEU A 9 -12.96 -48.99 -20.15
C LEU A 9 -13.72 -47.93 -19.33
N LEU A 10 -14.87 -48.30 -18.76
CA LEU A 10 -15.66 -47.40 -17.91
C LEU A 10 -14.90 -47.04 -16.62
N GLU A 11 -14.21 -48.01 -16.00
CA GLU A 11 -13.40 -47.82 -14.81
C GLU A 11 -12.25 -46.85 -15.04
N ILE A 12 -11.56 -46.98 -16.19
CA ILE A 12 -10.50 -46.04 -16.59
C ILE A 12 -11.07 -44.64 -16.81
N LEU A 13 -12.21 -44.51 -17.50
CA LEU A 13 -12.85 -43.21 -17.76
C LEU A 13 -13.24 -42.51 -16.44
N LEU A 14 -13.81 -43.26 -15.50
CA LEU A 14 -14.16 -42.75 -14.16
C LEU A 14 -12.91 -42.31 -13.40
N ALA A 15 -11.87 -43.14 -13.37
CA ALA A 15 -10.61 -42.81 -12.71
C ALA A 15 -9.97 -41.54 -13.32
N PHE A 16 -10.01 -41.39 -14.64
CA PHE A 16 -9.51 -40.20 -15.32
C PHE A 16 -10.32 -38.95 -14.98
N SER A 17 -11.64 -39.07 -14.95
CA SER A 17 -12.53 -37.97 -14.60
C SER A 17 -12.28 -37.48 -13.17
N VAL A 18 -12.14 -38.39 -12.22
CA VAL A 18 -11.80 -38.05 -10.83
C VAL A 18 -10.42 -37.39 -10.75
N SER A 19 -9.45 -37.89 -11.51
CA SER A 19 -8.09 -37.32 -11.54
C SER A 19 -8.09 -35.87 -12.01
N ILE A 20 -8.84 -35.56 -13.08
CA ILE A 20 -8.96 -34.19 -13.62
C ILE A 20 -9.60 -33.27 -12.58
N LEU A 21 -10.64 -33.73 -11.88
CA LEU A 21 -11.29 -32.95 -10.82
C LEU A 21 -10.33 -32.61 -9.68
N VAL A 22 -9.55 -33.60 -9.23
CA VAL A 22 -8.53 -33.41 -8.19
C VAL A 22 -7.45 -32.43 -8.65
N LEU A 23 -6.93 -32.58 -9.87
CA LEU A 23 -5.92 -31.67 -10.42
C LEU A 23 -6.45 -30.23 -10.52
N SER A 24 -7.70 -30.06 -10.95
CA SER A 24 -8.33 -28.74 -11.03
C SER A 24 -8.45 -28.07 -9.66
N ALA A 25 -8.86 -28.84 -8.64
CA ALA A 25 -8.94 -28.34 -7.27
C ALA A 25 -7.56 -27.89 -6.74
N ILE A 26 -6.50 -28.66 -7.03
CA ILE A 26 -5.13 -28.30 -6.65
C ILE A 26 -4.70 -26.98 -7.33
N VAL A 27 -4.95 -26.83 -8.63
CA VAL A 27 -4.58 -25.61 -9.37
C VAL A 27 -5.26 -24.37 -8.77
N ILE A 28 -6.55 -24.47 -8.46
CA ILE A 28 -7.31 -23.38 -7.83
C ILE A 28 -6.72 -23.03 -6.45
N ALA A 29 -6.41 -24.05 -5.63
CA ALA A 29 -5.82 -23.85 -4.32
C ALA A 29 -4.42 -23.18 -4.40
N VAL A 30 -3.58 -23.63 -5.34
CA VAL A 30 -2.24 -23.07 -5.57
C VAL A 30 -2.33 -21.62 -6.07
N ALA A 31 -3.20 -21.33 -7.04
CA ALA A 31 -3.41 -19.98 -7.55
C ALA A 31 -3.90 -19.02 -6.44
N GLY A 32 -4.83 -19.50 -5.60
CA GLY A 32 -5.30 -18.75 -4.43
C GLY A 32 -4.18 -18.47 -3.44
N SER A 33 -3.37 -19.47 -3.10
CA SER A 33 -2.22 -19.34 -2.21
C SER A 33 -1.18 -18.35 -2.73
N LEU A 34 -0.82 -18.45 -4.02
CA LEU A 34 0.14 -17.55 -4.66
C LEU A 34 -0.36 -16.10 -4.63
N SER A 35 -1.62 -15.87 -4.95
CA SER A 35 -2.19 -14.53 -4.92
C SER A 35 -2.19 -13.94 -3.51
N ASN A 36 -2.48 -14.76 -2.49
CA ASN A 36 -2.39 -14.31 -1.10
C ASN A 36 -0.94 -13.98 -0.69
N ALA A 37 0.02 -14.82 -1.09
CA ALA A 37 1.44 -14.58 -0.83
C ALA A 37 1.94 -13.29 -1.48
N GLN A 38 1.52 -13.01 -2.72
CA GLN A 38 1.81 -11.76 -3.41
C GLN A 38 1.20 -10.56 -2.69
N TYR A 39 -0.05 -10.65 -2.26
CA TYR A 39 -0.70 -9.61 -1.47
C TYR A 39 0.06 -9.32 -0.17
N THR A 40 0.39 -10.35 0.61
CA THR A 40 1.16 -10.18 1.86
C THR A 40 2.54 -9.58 1.61
N LYS A 41 3.23 -10.01 0.54
CA LYS A 41 4.51 -9.41 0.13
C LYS A 41 4.36 -7.94 -0.19
N ASN A 42 3.37 -7.57 -1.00
CA ASN A 42 3.14 -6.20 -1.41
C ASN A 42 2.72 -5.32 -0.22
N GLN A 43 1.89 -5.83 0.69
CA GLN A 43 1.56 -5.18 1.95
C GLN A 43 2.80 -4.88 2.80
N SER A 44 3.72 -5.84 2.93
CA SER A 44 4.96 -5.67 3.68
C SER A 44 5.87 -4.61 3.04
N LEU A 45 6.00 -4.62 1.70
CA LEU A 45 6.74 -3.60 0.96
C LEU A 45 6.10 -2.22 1.10
N ALA A 46 4.77 -2.12 0.97
CA ALA A 46 4.04 -0.87 1.15
C ALA A 46 4.23 -0.29 2.55
N ASN A 47 4.21 -1.12 3.60
CA ASN A 47 4.56 -0.71 4.96
C ASN A 47 5.99 -0.17 5.05
N SER A 48 6.97 -0.85 4.43
CA SER A 48 8.36 -0.37 4.41
C SER A 48 8.48 0.99 3.72
N TYR A 49 7.83 1.15 2.57
CA TYR A 49 7.81 2.43 1.84
C TYR A 49 7.07 3.54 2.59
N ALA A 50 6.03 3.21 3.37
CA ALA A 50 5.35 4.17 4.21
C ALA A 50 6.28 4.67 5.34
N GLN A 51 7.03 3.76 5.97
CA GLN A 51 8.04 4.11 6.98
C GLN A 51 9.16 4.98 6.39
N GLU A 52 9.64 4.64 5.18
CA GLU A 52 10.61 5.45 4.44
C GLU A 52 10.07 6.86 4.15
N GLY A 53 8.85 6.97 3.63
CA GLY A 53 8.20 8.26 3.39
C GLY A 53 8.04 9.08 4.67
N MET A 54 7.71 8.44 5.79
CA MET A 54 7.64 9.10 7.08
C MET A 54 9.02 9.58 7.56
N ALA A 55 10.08 8.82 7.29
CA ALA A 55 11.46 9.25 7.58
C ALA A 55 11.86 10.47 6.75
N VAL A 56 11.50 10.52 5.46
CA VAL A 56 11.69 11.71 4.61
C VAL A 56 10.95 12.92 5.19
N VAL A 57 9.69 12.75 5.59
CA VAL A 57 8.91 13.86 6.18
C VAL A 57 9.51 14.33 7.51
N ARG A 58 10.01 13.41 8.36
CA ARG A 58 10.76 13.77 9.57
C ARG A 58 12.02 14.56 9.25
N GLN A 59 12.77 14.17 8.23
CA GLN A 59 13.96 14.90 7.80
C GLN A 59 13.61 16.32 7.33
N ILE A 60 12.51 16.50 6.58
CA ILE A 60 12.04 17.81 6.14
C ILE A 60 11.68 18.69 7.36
N ARG A 61 10.91 18.14 8.30
CA ARG A 61 10.56 18.79 9.57
C ARG A 61 11.80 19.25 10.34
N ASP A 62 12.79 18.36 10.49
CA ASP A 62 14.01 18.60 11.25
C ASP A 62 14.94 19.60 10.57
N SER A 63 14.89 19.68 9.23
CA SER A 63 15.69 20.62 8.45
C SER A 63 15.15 22.04 8.51
N ASN A 64 13.83 22.21 8.41
CA ASN A 64 13.18 23.52 8.54
C ASN A 64 11.72 23.40 9.00
N TRP A 65 11.50 23.62 10.30
CA TRP A 65 10.16 23.59 10.88
C TRP A 65 9.22 24.64 10.27
N LYS A 66 9.73 25.84 9.95
CA LYS A 66 8.90 26.93 9.43
C LYS A 66 8.27 26.52 8.10
N ASP A 67 9.07 26.00 7.18
CA ASP A 67 8.58 25.57 5.87
C ASP A 67 7.66 24.35 6.00
N PHE A 68 7.99 23.41 6.91
CA PHE A 68 7.15 22.26 7.22
C PHE A 68 5.75 22.66 7.74
N SER A 69 5.68 23.65 8.63
CA SER A 69 4.42 24.16 9.17
C SER A 69 3.57 24.95 8.16
N LEU A 70 4.18 25.36 7.04
CA LEU A 70 3.51 26.05 5.94
C LEU A 70 3.07 25.08 4.82
N ALA A 71 3.35 23.78 4.94
CA ALA A 71 2.86 22.79 3.98
C ALA A 71 1.33 22.86 3.87
N LEU A 72 0.83 22.84 2.63
CA LEU A 72 -0.59 22.97 2.33
C LEU A 72 -1.35 21.80 2.93
N SER A 73 -2.45 22.12 3.61
CA SER A 73 -3.34 21.10 4.18
C SER A 73 -4.20 20.46 3.10
N ASP A 74 -4.56 19.19 3.30
CA ASP A 74 -5.49 18.42 2.46
C ASP A 74 -5.06 18.31 0.98
N VAL A 75 -3.75 18.31 0.77
CA VAL A 75 -3.07 18.33 -0.52
C VAL A 75 -2.14 17.12 -0.63
N TYR A 76 -2.06 16.51 -1.82
CA TYR A 76 -1.16 15.38 -2.09
C TYR A 76 0.24 15.87 -2.50
N TYR A 77 1.23 15.53 -1.67
CA TYR A 77 2.64 15.57 -2.02
C TYR A 77 3.09 14.19 -2.45
N CYS A 78 3.95 14.13 -3.45
CA CYS A 78 4.25 12.88 -4.14
C CYS A 78 5.70 12.45 -3.90
N LEU A 79 5.92 11.16 -3.67
CA LEU A 79 7.24 10.63 -3.34
C LEU A 79 7.70 9.61 -4.39
N GLY A 80 8.43 10.10 -5.39
CA GLY A 80 9.04 9.29 -6.44
C GLY A 80 10.28 8.50 -5.96
N PRO A 81 10.99 7.78 -6.84
CA PRO A 81 12.07 6.87 -6.48
C PRO A 81 13.31 7.58 -5.89
N SER A 82 13.45 8.87 -6.13
CA SER A 82 14.51 9.71 -5.58
C SER A 82 14.33 10.04 -4.10
N ASN A 83 13.20 9.65 -3.49
CA ASN A 83 12.83 10.00 -2.11
C ASN A 83 12.78 11.51 -1.83
N VAL A 84 12.61 12.31 -2.88
CA VAL A 84 12.32 13.74 -2.76
C VAL A 84 10.82 13.93 -2.75
N LEU A 85 10.33 14.62 -1.73
CA LEU A 85 8.93 15.02 -1.67
C LEU A 85 8.71 16.12 -2.71
N ALA A 86 8.11 15.75 -3.83
CA ALA A 86 7.83 16.67 -4.93
C ALA A 86 6.55 17.46 -4.68
N ASP A 87 6.48 18.63 -5.32
CA ASP A 87 5.39 19.60 -5.18
C ASP A 87 4.02 19.01 -5.52
N TYR A 88 3.00 19.68 -4.99
CA TYR A 88 1.59 19.32 -5.11
C TYR A 88 1.13 19.13 -6.57
N ASP A 89 0.59 17.95 -6.89
CA ASP A 89 0.07 17.64 -8.25
C ASP A 89 -1.46 17.69 -8.35
N GLY A 90 -2.18 18.30 -7.40
CA GLY A 90 -3.63 18.55 -7.52
C GLY A 90 -4.52 17.33 -7.33
N LEU A 91 -4.21 16.23 -8.00
CA LEU A 91 -5.16 15.17 -8.25
C LEU A 91 -4.52 13.77 -8.15
N GLU A 92 -3.28 13.49 -8.59
CA GLU A 92 -2.87 12.07 -8.57
C GLU A 92 -1.40 11.65 -8.71
N CYS A 93 -0.41 12.49 -8.40
CA CYS A 93 1.01 12.10 -8.57
C CYS A 93 1.31 11.49 -9.94
N ARG A 94 0.66 12.00 -10.98
CA ARG A 94 0.59 11.36 -12.31
C ARG A 94 1.89 11.55 -13.09
N ASN A 95 2.64 12.61 -12.77
CA ASN A 95 3.87 13.01 -13.44
C ASN A 95 5.13 12.57 -12.69
N ILE A 96 5.00 11.69 -11.69
CA ILE A 96 6.10 11.22 -10.88
C ILE A 96 6.22 9.71 -11.03
N ASP A 97 7.45 9.25 -11.25
CA ASP A 97 7.72 7.83 -11.40
C ASP A 97 7.30 7.06 -10.15
N ASN A 98 6.63 5.93 -10.37
CA ASN A 98 6.29 5.01 -9.29
C ASN A 98 7.52 4.19 -8.88
N VAL A 99 7.53 3.71 -7.63
CA VAL A 99 8.50 2.71 -7.18
C VAL A 99 7.95 1.33 -7.50
N GLY A 100 8.26 0.83 -8.69
CA GLY A 100 7.66 -0.41 -9.20
C GLY A 100 6.15 -0.23 -9.39
N ILE A 101 5.35 -1.00 -8.64
CA ILE A 101 3.88 -0.94 -8.69
C ILE A 101 3.27 0.05 -7.68
N PHE A 102 4.10 0.69 -6.85
CA PHE A 102 3.66 1.49 -5.71
C PHE A 102 3.68 2.98 -6.02
N THR A 103 2.55 3.63 -5.78
CA THR A 103 2.44 5.09 -5.72
C THR A 103 2.51 5.52 -4.26
N ARG A 104 3.34 6.54 -3.97
CA ARG A 104 3.58 7.01 -2.61
C ARG A 104 3.22 8.48 -2.49
N LYS A 105 2.37 8.81 -1.53
CA LYS A 105 1.84 10.15 -1.28
C LYS A 105 2.01 10.53 0.18
N ALA A 106 2.15 11.82 0.46
CA ALA A 106 2.05 12.39 1.79
C ALA A 106 0.95 13.46 1.78
N THR A 107 0.12 13.48 2.80
CA THR A 107 -0.80 14.59 3.05
C THR A 107 -0.48 15.21 4.40
N PHE A 108 -0.65 16.53 4.46
CA PHE A 108 -0.48 17.31 5.67
C PHE A 108 -1.86 17.83 6.08
N LYS A 109 -2.11 17.91 7.38
CA LYS A 109 -3.26 18.60 7.95
C LYS A 109 -2.71 19.42 9.10
N GLN A 110 -2.47 20.69 8.82
CA GLN A 110 -2.00 21.66 9.81
C GLN A 110 -3.10 21.89 10.84
N GLU A 111 -2.70 22.26 12.05
CA GLU A 111 -3.65 22.59 13.11
C GLU A 111 -4.68 21.46 13.36
N SER A 112 -4.26 20.20 13.22
CA SER A 112 -5.13 19.04 13.39
C SER A 112 -5.49 18.85 14.87
N SER A 113 -6.79 18.73 15.15
CA SER A 113 -7.29 18.32 16.47
C SER A 113 -6.80 16.94 16.87
N ASP A 114 -6.55 16.07 15.89
CA ASP A 114 -6.08 14.70 16.10
C ASP A 114 -4.64 14.66 16.64
N CYS A 115 -3.91 15.77 16.46
CA CYS A 115 -2.52 15.94 16.89
C CYS A 115 -2.35 17.00 17.99
N GLY A 116 -3.45 17.41 18.65
CA GLY A 116 -3.42 18.42 19.70
C GLY A 116 -3.39 17.83 21.11
N SER A 117 -2.81 18.58 22.05
CA SER A 117 -2.93 18.32 23.49
C SER A 117 -2.84 19.67 24.23
N GLY A 118 -3.75 19.92 25.17
CA GLY A 118 -3.71 21.13 26.01
C GLY A 118 -3.84 22.47 25.27
N GLY A 119 -4.60 22.51 24.17
CA GLY A 119 -4.86 23.74 23.40
C GLY A 119 -3.83 24.07 22.31
N SER A 120 -2.72 23.34 22.24
CA SER A 120 -1.79 23.40 21.11
C SER A 120 -2.24 22.41 20.03
N LYS A 121 -2.30 22.85 18.77
CA LYS A 121 -2.62 21.99 17.63
C LYS A 121 -1.32 21.57 16.93
N GLY A 122 -1.28 20.35 16.42
CA GLY A 122 -0.12 19.79 15.72
C GLY A 122 -0.38 19.60 14.23
N THR A 123 0.67 19.31 13.49
CA THR A 123 0.60 18.89 12.09
C THR A 123 0.40 17.37 12.05
N MET A 124 -0.73 16.93 11.50
CA MET A 124 -0.92 15.52 11.15
C MET A 124 -0.34 15.27 9.77
N VAL A 125 0.46 14.22 9.65
CA VAL A 125 0.98 13.74 8.37
C VAL A 125 0.46 12.34 8.15
N ASN A 126 -0.11 12.09 6.97
CA ASN A 126 -0.47 10.74 6.53
C ASN A 126 0.36 10.36 5.30
N ILE A 127 1.12 9.27 5.41
CA ILE A 127 1.81 8.66 4.27
C ILE A 127 0.93 7.56 3.71
N ILE A 128 0.58 7.68 2.44
CA ILE A 128 -0.31 6.78 1.71
C ILE A 128 0.52 6.06 0.65
N VAL A 129 0.61 4.74 0.75
CA VAL A 129 1.24 3.90 -0.28
C VAL A 129 0.17 3.02 -0.90
N SER A 130 -0.06 3.19 -2.20
CA SER A 130 -1.12 2.52 -2.94
C SER A 130 -0.56 1.63 -4.06
N TRP A 131 -1.22 0.50 -4.31
CA TRP A 131 -0.90 -0.39 -5.44
C TRP A 131 -2.17 -1.09 -5.94
N SER A 132 -2.04 -1.76 -7.07
CA SER A 132 -3.08 -2.61 -7.63
C SER A 132 -2.54 -3.98 -8.01
N ASP A 133 -3.44 -4.95 -8.07
CA ASP A 133 -3.15 -6.31 -8.52
C ASP A 133 -4.32 -6.82 -9.40
N SER A 134 -4.20 -8.06 -9.87
CA SER A 134 -5.22 -8.67 -10.74
C SER A 134 -6.58 -8.91 -10.05
N LYS A 135 -6.70 -8.64 -8.75
CA LYS A 135 -7.97 -8.71 -8.01
C LYS A 135 -8.63 -7.34 -7.85
N CYS A 136 -7.95 -6.25 -8.20
CA CYS A 136 -8.55 -4.93 -8.15
C CYS A 136 -9.69 -4.81 -9.19
N PRO A 137 -10.82 -4.19 -8.81
CA PRO A 137 -11.89 -3.91 -9.75
C PRO A 137 -11.43 -2.83 -10.74
N ILE A 138 -11.92 -2.91 -11.98
CA ILE A 138 -11.68 -1.87 -12.99
C ILE A 138 -12.67 -0.74 -12.71
N THR A 139 -12.27 0.21 -11.87
CA THR A 139 -13.01 1.45 -11.55
C THR A 139 -12.17 2.67 -11.86
N ASP A 140 -12.72 3.87 -11.65
CA ASP A 140 -12.01 5.14 -11.85
C ASP A 140 -10.78 5.28 -10.92
N ASN A 141 -10.77 4.59 -9.77
CA ASN A 141 -9.58 4.50 -8.92
C ASN A 141 -8.81 3.20 -9.24
N ILE A 142 -7.73 3.33 -10.00
CA ILE A 142 -6.89 2.20 -10.42
C ILE A 142 -6.19 1.49 -9.26
N TYR A 143 -6.10 2.11 -8.08
CA TYR A 143 -5.49 1.53 -6.88
C TYR A 143 -6.54 1.13 -5.85
N CYS A 144 -6.73 -0.18 -5.66
CA CYS A 144 -7.69 -0.70 -4.69
C CYS A 144 -7.07 -1.07 -3.33
N HIS A 145 -5.75 -1.17 -3.24
CA HIS A 145 -5.02 -1.47 -2.01
C HIS A 145 -4.22 -0.28 -1.54
N ASN A 146 -4.17 -0.05 -0.22
CA ASN A 146 -3.33 0.98 0.35
C ASN A 146 -2.83 0.65 1.77
N VAL A 147 -1.74 1.31 2.13
CA VAL A 147 -1.23 1.43 3.50
C VAL A 147 -1.25 2.89 3.88
N ASN A 148 -1.73 3.19 5.09
CA ASN A 148 -1.69 4.52 5.68
C ASN A 148 -0.80 4.49 6.92
N LEU A 149 0.18 5.39 6.98
CA LEU A 149 1.00 5.62 8.17
C LEU A 149 0.83 7.06 8.62
N ILE A 150 0.12 7.22 9.73
CA ILE A 150 -0.20 8.53 10.30
C ILE A 150 0.76 8.85 11.44
N SER A 151 1.27 10.08 11.47
CA SER A 151 2.06 10.59 12.59
C SER A 151 1.70 12.04 12.87
N CYS A 152 1.82 12.41 14.14
CA CYS A 152 1.61 13.76 14.61
C CYS A 152 2.95 14.43 14.91
N PHE A 153 3.09 15.66 14.43
CA PHE A 153 4.25 16.49 14.65
C PHE A 153 3.82 17.79 15.33
N SER A 154 4.60 18.24 16.29
CA SER A 154 4.41 19.52 16.97
C SER A 154 5.77 20.15 17.23
N ASN A 155 5.79 21.48 17.30
CA ASN A 155 7.00 22.22 17.61
C ASN A 155 7.27 22.17 19.12
N LEU A 156 7.77 21.04 19.62
CA LEU A 156 8.12 20.89 21.04
C LEU A 156 9.55 21.36 21.34
N ASP A 157 10.33 21.74 20.33
CA ASP A 157 11.69 22.29 20.47
C ASP A 157 11.71 23.82 20.59
N GLN A 158 10.94 24.33 21.55
CA GLN A 158 11.43 25.42 22.39
C GLN A 158 11.96 24.84 23.71
N ARG A 159 12.81 23.81 23.65
CA ARG A 159 13.78 23.63 24.72
C ARG A 159 14.74 24.82 24.58
N LYS A 160 14.41 25.92 25.27
CA LYS A 160 15.34 27.02 25.51
C LYS A 160 16.64 26.37 25.97
N GLU A 161 17.65 26.39 25.12
CA GLU A 161 19.01 26.29 25.63
C GLU A 161 19.19 27.47 26.61
N PRO A 162 19.66 27.20 27.84
CA PRO A 162 19.81 28.22 28.87
C PRO A 162 20.81 29.33 28.47
#